data_AF-A0A925ADH5-F1
#
_entry.id   AF-A0A925ADH5-F1
#
_cell.length_a   1.000
_cell.length_b   1.000
_cell.length_c   1.000
_cell.angle_alpha   90.00
_cell.angle_beta   90.00
_cell.angle_gamma   90.00
#
_symmetry.space_group_name_H-M   'P 1'
#
loop_
_entity.id
_entity.type
_entity.pdbx_description
1 polymer ?
#
loop_
_entity_poly.entity_id
_entity_poly.type
_entity_poly.pdbx_seq_one_letter_code
_entity_poly.pdbx_strand_id
1 'polypeptide(L)'
;ARYFLAQALMATGDTGEETQLLLVTLVTDQTFTSPNDARWHLALCHIKNKRVDPARTLLQTVAASQSAHATEAAKLLQQIH
;
A
#
# COMPACT_ATOMS: atom_id res chain seq x y z
N ALA A 1 -0.76 -10.96 -12.16
CA ALA A 1 -1.03 -9.85 -13.11
C ALA A 1 -1.51 -8.57 -12.41
N ARG A 2 -2.54 -8.63 -11.54
CA ARG A 2 -3.14 -7.44 -10.90
C ARG A 2 -2.15 -6.55 -10.14
N TYR A 3 -1.18 -7.16 -9.44
CA TYR A 3 -0.17 -6.40 -8.70
C TYR A 3 0.71 -5.54 -9.61
N PHE A 4 1.25 -6.12 -10.68
CA PHE A 4 2.06 -5.37 -11.66
C PHE A 4 1.25 -4.30 -12.40
N LEU A 5 -0.03 -4.54 -12.67
CA LEU A 5 -0.92 -3.53 -13.22
C LEU A 5 -1.08 -2.34 -12.26
N ALA A 6 -1.32 -2.60 -10.97
CA ALA A 6 -1.41 -1.54 -9.98
C ALA A 6 -0.10 -0.75 -9.87
N GLN A 7 1.06 -1.42 -9.92
CA GLN A 7 2.36 -0.75 -9.93
C GLN A 7 2.56 0.13 -11.17
N ALA A 8 2.15 -0.33 -12.35
CA ALA A 8 2.22 0.44 -13.58
C ALA A 8 1.33 1.71 -13.51
N LEU A 9 0.10 1.56 -13.03
CA LEU A 9 -0.81 2.69 -12.81
C LEU A 9 -0.20 3.71 -11.84
N MET A 10 0.33 3.26 -10.70
CA MET A 10 1.03 4.12 -9.74
C MET A 10 2.23 4.85 -10.36
N ALA A 11 3.01 4.17 -11.22
CA ALA A 11 4.16 4.77 -11.90
C ALA A 11 3.75 5.88 -12.89
N THR A 12 2.56 5.78 -13.49
CA THR A 12 1.96 6.86 -14.30
C THR A 12 1.31 7.97 -13.45
N GLY A 13 1.37 7.85 -12.12
CA GLY A 13 0.77 8.78 -11.19
C GLY A 13 -0.69 8.49 -10.86
N ASP A 14 -1.29 7.46 -11.46
CA ASP A 14 -2.65 7.04 -11.15
C ASP A 14 -2.70 6.28 -9.82
N THR A 15 -3.17 6.99 -8.80
CA THR A 15 -3.51 6.42 -7.49
C THR A 15 -5.02 6.46 -7.24
N GLY A 16 -5.82 6.48 -8.30
CA GLY A 16 -7.26 6.56 -8.27
C GLY A 16 -7.94 5.33 -7.67
N GLU A 17 -9.26 5.29 -7.84
CA GLU A 17 -10.11 4.25 -7.26
C GLU A 17 -9.80 2.86 -7.84
N GLU A 18 -9.52 2.76 -9.13
CA GLU A 18 -9.21 1.49 -9.78
C GLU A 18 -7.89 0.88 -9.24
N THR A 19 -6.85 1.69 -9.12
CA THR A 19 -5.57 1.28 -8.52
C THR A 19 -5.76 0.82 -7.08
N GLN A 20 -6.56 1.55 -6.29
CA GLN A 20 -6.89 1.16 -4.91
C GLN A 20 -7.67 -0.15 -4.86
N LEU A 21 -8.67 -0.34 -5.73
CA LEU A 21 -9.46 -1.56 -5.78
C LEU A 21 -8.59 -2.78 -6.11
N LEU A 22 -7.69 -2.66 -7.09
CA LEU A 22 -6.73 -3.71 -7.41
C LEU A 22 -5.88 -4.08 -6.19
N LEU A 23 -5.35 -3.09 -5.46
CA LEU A 23 -4.52 -3.33 -4.28
C LEU A 23 -5.32 -3.93 -3.12
N VAL A 24 -6.56 -3.46 -2.87
CA VAL A 24 -7.45 -4.03 -1.86
C VAL A 24 -7.73 -5.50 -2.14
N THR A 25 -8.06 -5.85 -3.39
CA THR A 25 -8.32 -7.25 -3.75
C THR A 25 -7.12 -8.15 -3.46
N LEU A 26 -5.90 -7.67 -3.73
CA LEU A 26 -4.66 -8.39 -3.44
C LEU A 26 -4.38 -8.53 -1.94
N VAL A 27 -4.72 -7.53 -1.13
CA VAL A 27 -4.56 -7.59 0.33
C VAL A 27 -5.49 -8.64 0.95
N THR A 28 -6.68 -8.83 0.37
CA THR A 28 -7.67 -9.81 0.83
C THR A 28 -7.53 -11.20 0.20
N ASP A 29 -6.74 -11.31 -0.87
CA ASP A 29 -6.51 -12.58 -1.58
C ASP A 29 -5.52 -13.47 -0.81
N GLN A 30 -6.01 -14.58 -0.29
CA GLN A 30 -5.21 -15.55 0.47
C GLN A 30 -4.17 -16.29 -0.39
N THR A 31 -4.33 -16.28 -1.72
CA THR A 31 -3.38 -16.90 -2.65
C THR A 31 -2.23 -15.97 -3.02
N PHE A 32 -2.33 -14.68 -2.69
CA PHE A 32 -1.29 -13.71 -2.98
C PHE A 32 -0.15 -13.83 -1.97
N THR A 33 1.07 -14.05 -2.48
CA THR A 33 2.24 -14.36 -1.66
C THR A 33 2.85 -13.15 -0.96
N SER A 34 2.55 -11.94 -1.42
CA SER A 34 3.18 -10.70 -0.94
C SER A 34 2.17 -9.65 -0.46
N PRO A 35 1.24 -10.00 0.45
CA PRO A 35 0.15 -9.09 0.82
C PRO A 35 0.65 -7.82 1.51
N ASN A 36 1.82 -7.86 2.15
CA ASN A 36 2.44 -6.67 2.76
C ASN A 36 2.95 -5.66 1.73
N ASP A 37 3.37 -6.13 0.55
CA ASP A 37 3.81 -5.23 -0.52
C ASP A 37 2.58 -4.54 -1.15
N ALA A 38 1.46 -5.26 -1.29
CA ALA A 38 0.19 -4.64 -1.66
C ALA A 38 -0.30 -3.64 -0.60
N ARG A 39 -0.19 -3.94 0.70
CA ARG A 39 -0.52 -3.01 1.79
C ARG A 39 0.35 -1.74 1.73
N TRP A 40 1.65 -1.89 1.47
CA TRP A 40 2.57 -0.78 1.29
C TRP A 40 2.12 0.14 0.16
N HIS A 41 1.89 -0.42 -1.02
CA HIS A 41 1.43 0.37 -2.18
C HIS A 41 0.05 0.99 -1.96
N LEU A 42 -0.85 0.32 -1.27
CA LEU A 42 -2.17 0.87 -0.92
C LEU A 42 -2.04 2.04 0.05
N ALA A 43 -1.15 1.95 1.03
CA ALA A 43 -0.86 3.06 1.95
C ALA A 43 -0.33 4.28 1.20
N LEU A 44 0.59 4.09 0.25
CA LEU A 44 1.10 5.18 -0.59
C LEU A 44 -0.01 5.83 -1.43
N CYS A 45 -0.93 5.02 -1.98
CA CYS A 45 -2.11 5.55 -2.67
C CYS A 45 -2.97 6.40 -1.73
N HIS A 46 -3.23 5.93 -0.51
CA HIS A 46 -4.01 6.68 0.47
C HIS A 46 -3.34 8.01 0.85
N ILE A 47 -2.03 8.04 1.08
CA ILE A 47 -1.28 9.28 1.37
C ILE A 47 -1.43 10.27 0.21
N LYS A 48 -1.22 9.81 -1.02
CA LYS A 48 -1.32 10.68 -2.21
C LYS A 48 -2.72 11.27 -2.37
N ASN A 49 -3.75 10.51 -1.97
CA ASN A 49 -5.15 10.97 -1.95
C ASN A 49 -5.56 11.68 -0.65
N LYS A 50 -4.60 12.09 0.19
CA LYS A 50 -4.82 12.77 1.48
C LYS A 50 -5.70 11.99 2.48
N ARG A 51 -5.80 10.67 2.32
CA ARG A 51 -6.50 9.77 3.25
C ARG A 51 -5.49 9.24 4.27
N VAL A 52 -5.19 10.04 5.29
CA VAL A 52 -4.11 9.74 6.24
C VAL A 52 -4.45 8.59 7.18
N ASP A 53 -5.67 8.52 7.72
CA ASP A 53 -6.03 7.46 8.69
C ASP A 53 -5.94 6.05 8.09
N PRO A 54 -6.51 5.77 6.89
CA PRO A 54 -6.36 4.47 6.26
C PRO A 54 -4.90 4.13 5.94
N ALA A 55 -4.11 5.13 5.52
CA ALA A 55 -2.69 4.93 5.28
C ALA A 55 -1.94 4.53 6.57
N ARG A 56 -2.24 5.18 7.69
CA ARG A 56 -1.62 4.92 8.99
C ARG A 56 -1.81 3.47 9.42
N THR A 57 -3.04 2.95 9.35
CA THR A 57 -3.34 1.55 9.72
C THR A 57 -2.57 0.54 8.86
N LEU A 58 -2.49 0.78 7.55
CA LEU A 58 -1.75 -0.09 6.64
C LEU A 58 -0.24 -0.05 6.91
N LEU A 59 0.32 1.15 7.12
CA LEU A 59 1.74 1.30 7.42
C LEU A 59 2.12 0.67 8.76
N GLN A 60 1.26 0.73 9.78
CA GLN A 60 1.48 0.03 11.05
C GLN A 60 1.59 -1.48 10.84
N THR A 61 0.72 -2.04 10.00
CA THR A 61 0.76 -3.46 9.64
C THR A 61 2.06 -3.82 8.90
N VAL A 62 2.47 -3.00 7.93
CA VAL A 62 3.71 -3.23 7.17
C VAL A 62 4.95 -3.07 8.05
N ALA A 63 5.00 -2.06 8.92
CA ALA A 63 6.10 -1.79 9.84
C ALA A 63 6.29 -2.90 10.88
N ALA A 64 5.21 -3.56 11.30
CA ALA A 64 5.26 -4.71 12.20
C ALA A 64 5.58 -6.04 11.50
N SER A 65 5.73 -6.03 10.17
CA SER A 65 5.99 -7.24 9.37
C SER A 65 7.48 -7.45 9.06
N GLN A 66 7.81 -8.59 8.46
CA GLN A 66 9.14 -8.87 7.89
C GLN A 66 9.26 -8.47 6.41
N SER A 67 8.36 -7.62 5.89
CA SER A 67 8.46 -7.10 4.52
C SER A 67 9.71 -6.24 4.35
N ALA A 68 10.23 -6.19 3.12
CA ALA A 68 11.31 -5.27 2.74
C ALA A 68 10.95 -3.79 3.01
N HIS A 69 9.66 -3.45 3.10
CA HIS A 69 9.17 -2.10 3.35
C HIS A 69 8.96 -1.78 4.83
N ALA A 70 9.27 -2.68 5.76
CA ALA A 70 8.97 -2.49 7.18
C ALA A 70 9.67 -1.25 7.77
N THR A 71 10.93 -1.03 7.41
CA THR A 71 11.72 0.11 7.90
C THR A 71 11.23 1.43 7.30
N GLU A 72 10.94 1.46 6.00
CA GLU A 72 10.37 2.62 5.31
C GLU A 72 8.99 2.96 5.87
N ALA A 73 8.14 1.96 6.13
CA ALA A 73 6.82 2.17 6.72
C ALA A 73 6.91 2.80 8.11
N ALA A 74 7.84 2.34 8.96
CA ALA A 74 8.08 2.92 10.27
C ALA A 74 8.52 4.39 10.18
N LYS A 75 9.39 4.72 9.21
CA LYS A 75 9.82 6.11 8.96
C LYS A 75 8.66 6.98 8.47
N LEU A 76 7.86 6.46 7.54
CA LEU A 76 6.73 7.19 6.96
C LEU A 76 5.66 7.50 8.02
N LEU A 77 5.42 6.58 8.97
CA LEU A 77 4.50 6.78 10.09
C LEU A 77 4.85 7.99 10.96
N GLN A 78 6.13 8.33 11.08
CA GLN A 78 6.60 9.51 11.83
C GLN A 78 6.41 10.81 11.06
N GLN A 79 6.21 10.75 9.73
CA GLN A 79 6.09 11.92 8.86
C GLN A 79 4.63 12.31 8.62
N ILE A 80 3.71 11.34 8.69
CA ILE A 80 2.28 11.57 8.51
C ILE A 80 1.65 11.99 9.85
N HIS A 81 1.07 13.20 9.88
CA HIS A 81 0.33 13.76 11.02
C HIS A 81 -1.17 13.64 10.76
#